data_AF-A0A532U5M2-F1
#
_entry.id   AF-A0A532U5M2-F1
#
_cell.length_a   1.000
_cell.length_b   1.000
_cell.length_c   1.000
_cell.angle_alpha   90.00
_cell.angle_beta   90.00
_cell.angle_gamma   90.00
#
_symmetry.space_group_name_H-M   'P 1'
#
loop_
_entity.id
_entity.type
_entity.pdbx_description
1 polymer ?
#
loop_
_entity_poly.entity_id
_entity_poly.type
_entity_poly.pdbx_seq_one_letter_code
_entity_poly.pdbx_strand_id
1 'polypeptide(L)'
;MKVKDYLLKLEDNLMLGGGKWVADFNESFWDYPMGDLVFDMFVTATVRAKGFFLSRVAAWLTTPNYYVACFAYSKDPELKRFHEVLTTISKFLKEEEFAWAWLVIPHEGSFSRKARAMVEHSDSKEIGIALVDLDSLEMINAASYWSRRMTRFIKCFK
;
A
#
# COMPACT_ATOMS: atom_id res chain seq x y z
N MET A 1 -4.69 8.14 17.22
CA MET A 1 -4.07 6.79 17.42
C MET A 1 -2.59 6.89 17.10
N LYS A 2 -1.68 6.19 17.80
CA LYS A 2 -0.25 6.28 17.48
C LYS A 2 0.07 5.57 16.16
N VAL A 3 1.06 6.07 15.42
CA VAL A 3 1.49 5.46 14.14
C VAL A 3 1.80 3.98 14.31
N LYS A 4 2.57 3.61 15.34
CA LYS A 4 2.94 2.21 15.60
C LYS A 4 1.72 1.31 15.81
N ASP A 5 0.74 1.76 16.60
CA ASP A 5 -0.50 1.01 16.85
C ASP A 5 -1.33 0.85 15.57
N TYR A 6 -1.37 1.89 14.74
CA TYR A 6 -2.02 1.84 13.43
C TYR A 6 -1.34 0.81 12.51
N LEU A 7 -0.02 0.82 12.44
CA LEU A 7 0.75 -0.08 11.58
C LEU A 7 0.59 -1.54 12.00
N LEU A 8 0.55 -1.85 13.31
CA LEU A 8 0.22 -3.19 13.80
C LEU A 8 -1.16 -3.65 13.35
N LYS A 9 -2.19 -2.79 13.48
CA LYS A 9 -3.54 -3.12 13.01
C LYS A 9 -3.61 -3.28 11.49
N LEU A 10 -2.84 -2.47 10.75
CA LEU A 10 -2.74 -2.55 9.29
C LEU A 10 -2.08 -3.87 8.87
N GLU A 11 -0.96 -4.23 9.49
CA GLU A 11 -0.27 -5.50 9.31
C GLU A 11 -1.22 -6.67 9.55
N ASP A 12 -1.88 -6.72 10.71
CA ASP A 12 -2.85 -7.76 11.05
C ASP A 12 -3.96 -7.88 10.01
N ASN A 13 -4.50 -6.75 9.53
CA ASN A 13 -5.59 -6.79 8.55
C ASN A 13 -5.13 -7.22 7.15
N LEU A 14 -3.90 -6.89 6.75
CA LEU A 14 -3.31 -7.32 5.49
C LEU A 14 -2.93 -8.81 5.53
N MET A 15 -2.30 -9.25 6.62
CA MET A 15 -1.77 -10.61 6.80
C MET A 15 -2.86 -11.64 7.17
N LEU A 16 -3.77 -11.28 8.07
CA LEU A 16 -4.73 -12.22 8.68
C LEU A 16 -6.20 -11.92 8.29
N GLY A 17 -6.49 -10.70 7.85
CA GLY A 17 -7.85 -10.19 7.60
C GLY A 17 -8.30 -10.22 6.13
N GLY A 18 -8.88 -9.10 5.67
CA GLY A 18 -9.48 -9.00 4.33
C GLY A 18 -8.49 -9.10 3.16
N GLY A 19 -7.19 -8.87 3.39
CA GLY A 19 -6.14 -8.91 2.37
C GLY A 19 -6.03 -10.27 1.66
N LYS A 20 -6.26 -11.36 2.39
CA LYS A 20 -6.27 -12.76 1.92
C LYS A 20 -7.28 -13.05 0.80
N TRP A 21 -8.21 -12.12 0.53
CA TRP A 21 -9.15 -12.24 -0.58
C TRP A 21 -8.61 -11.75 -1.92
N VAL A 22 -7.57 -10.90 -1.93
CA VAL A 22 -6.97 -10.32 -3.15
C VAL A 22 -5.55 -10.85 -3.37
N ALA A 23 -4.78 -11.06 -2.30
CA ALA A 23 -3.43 -11.58 -2.37
C ALA A 23 -3.11 -12.38 -1.08
N ASP A 24 -2.33 -13.45 -1.19
CA ASP A 24 -1.76 -14.12 -0.02
C ASP A 24 -0.57 -13.26 0.45
N PHE A 25 -0.81 -12.36 1.41
CA PHE A 25 0.24 -11.59 2.07
C PHE A 25 1.05 -12.56 2.96
N ASN A 26 2.32 -12.74 2.64
CA ASN A 26 3.14 -13.82 3.20
C ASN A 26 4.32 -13.32 4.03
N GLU A 27 4.76 -12.08 3.82
CA GLU A 27 5.91 -11.50 4.52
C GLU A 27 5.64 -10.04 4.89
N SER A 28 6.07 -9.66 6.09
CA SER A 28 6.00 -8.30 6.61
C SER A 28 7.34 -7.94 7.24
N PHE A 29 7.83 -6.73 6.95
CA PHE A 29 9.10 -6.20 7.39
C PHE A 29 8.88 -4.83 7.99
N TRP A 30 9.48 -4.60 9.16
CA TRP A 30 9.48 -3.29 9.83
C TRP A 30 10.81 -2.59 9.60
N ASP A 31 10.79 -1.26 9.59
CA ASP A 31 11.97 -0.42 9.37
C ASP A 31 12.76 -0.83 8.12
N TYR A 32 12.05 -1.10 7.02
CA TYR A 32 12.62 -1.65 5.80
C TYR A 32 13.44 -0.59 5.03
N PRO A 33 14.76 -0.79 4.87
CA PRO A 33 15.61 0.13 4.13
C PRO A 33 15.45 -0.08 2.62
N MET A 34 15.28 1.00 1.87
CA MET A 34 15.21 0.99 0.42
C MET A 34 15.86 2.27 -0.14
N GLY A 35 17.10 2.15 -0.61
CA GLY A 35 17.92 3.31 -0.96
C GLY A 35 18.19 4.18 0.27
N ASP A 36 17.94 5.49 0.15
CA ASP A 36 18.10 6.47 1.24
C ASP A 36 16.84 6.60 2.12
N LEU A 37 15.80 5.80 1.85
CA LEU A 37 14.54 5.79 2.58
C LEU A 37 14.46 4.58 3.51
N VAL A 38 13.85 4.78 4.66
CA VAL A 38 13.49 3.71 5.59
C VAL A 38 11.98 3.74 5.80
N PHE A 39 11.30 2.78 5.15
CA PHE A 39 9.87 2.59 5.28
C PHE A 39 9.55 2.01 6.65
N ASP A 40 8.49 2.49 7.29
CA ASP A 40 8.11 1.99 8.62
C ASP A 40 7.64 0.53 8.55
N MET A 41 6.99 0.19 7.44
CA MET A 41 6.53 -1.17 7.16
C MET A 41 6.56 -1.45 5.65
N PHE A 42 6.91 -2.68 5.30
CA PHE A 42 6.84 -3.23 3.95
C PHE A 42 6.21 -4.62 4.01
N VAL A 43 5.13 -4.83 3.27
CA VAL A 43 4.39 -6.10 3.24
C VAL A 43 4.29 -6.57 1.80
N THR A 44 4.64 -7.83 1.54
CA THR A 44 4.54 -8.45 0.22
C THR A 44 3.38 -9.43 0.16
N ALA A 45 2.80 -9.57 -1.03
CA ALA A 45 1.74 -10.53 -1.27
C ALA A 45 1.81 -11.14 -2.65
N THR A 46 1.36 -12.38 -2.76
CA THR A 46 1.19 -13.05 -4.05
C THR A 46 -0.27 -13.04 -4.44
N VAL A 47 -0.61 -12.48 -5.59
CA VAL A 47 -1.97 -12.56 -6.13
C VAL A 47 -2.13 -13.87 -6.89
N ARG A 48 -3.01 -14.74 -6.39
CA ARG A 48 -3.48 -15.94 -7.12
C ARG A 48 -4.88 -15.70 -7.68
N ALA A 49 -5.10 -16.08 -8.93
CA ALA A 49 -6.42 -16.04 -9.54
C ALA A 49 -7.40 -16.98 -8.80
N LYS A 50 -8.53 -16.43 -8.32
CA LYS A 50 -9.59 -17.22 -7.65
C LYS A 50 -10.68 -17.61 -8.65
N GLY A 51 -11.01 -18.91 -8.69
CA GLY A 51 -12.10 -19.50 -9.48
C GLY A 51 -12.59 -20.85 -8.92
N PHE A 52 -13.72 -21.35 -9.41
CA PHE A 52 -14.18 -22.73 -9.20
C PHE A 52 -13.12 -23.75 -9.65
N PHE A 53 -13.18 -25.00 -9.19
CA PHE A 53 -12.10 -25.99 -9.32
C PHE A 53 -11.52 -26.11 -10.76
N LEU A 54 -12.37 -26.04 -11.79
CA LEU A 54 -11.96 -26.06 -13.20
C LEU A 54 -11.37 -24.73 -13.70
N SER A 55 -11.90 -23.59 -13.25
CA SER A 55 -11.31 -22.28 -13.58
C SER A 55 -10.01 -22.01 -12.83
N ARG A 56 -9.73 -22.72 -11.72
CA ARG A 56 -8.41 -22.71 -11.05
C ARG A 56 -7.32 -23.36 -11.89
N VAL A 57 -7.59 -24.49 -12.54
CA VAL A 57 -6.62 -25.16 -13.42
C VAL A 57 -6.35 -24.32 -14.67
N ALA A 58 -7.40 -23.77 -15.27
CA ALA A 58 -7.27 -22.86 -16.40
C ALA A 58 -6.50 -21.59 -16.02
N ALA A 59 -6.81 -20.97 -14.87
CA ALA A 59 -6.11 -19.79 -14.40
C ALA A 59 -4.66 -20.06 -13.99
N TRP A 60 -4.34 -21.24 -13.45
CA TRP A 60 -2.97 -21.65 -13.16
C TRP A 60 -2.11 -21.80 -14.42
N LEU A 61 -2.72 -22.19 -15.55
CA LEU A 61 -2.05 -22.31 -16.85
C LEU A 61 -1.98 -20.99 -17.63
N THR A 62 -2.82 -20.00 -17.33
CA THR A 62 -3.01 -18.80 -18.16
C THR A 62 -2.75 -17.47 -17.46
N THR A 63 -2.71 -17.44 -16.12
CA THR A 63 -2.49 -16.21 -15.34
C THR A 63 -1.20 -16.36 -14.53
N PRO A 64 -0.16 -15.55 -14.80
CA PRO A 64 1.05 -15.54 -13.98
C PRO A 64 0.70 -15.20 -12.53
N ASN A 65 1.33 -15.89 -11.57
CA ASN A 65 1.35 -15.40 -10.19
C ASN A 65 2.13 -14.06 -10.22
N TYR A 66 1.51 -12.98 -9.75
CA TYR A 66 2.20 -11.70 -9.69
C TYR A 66 2.27 -11.19 -8.25
N TYR A 67 3.38 -10.55 -7.92
CA TYR A 67 3.63 -9.99 -6.60
C TYR A 67 3.08 -8.57 -6.50
N VAL A 68 2.57 -8.23 -5.33
CA VAL A 68 2.08 -6.90 -5.01
C VAL A 68 2.64 -6.49 -3.65
N ALA A 69 2.82 -5.19 -3.47
CA ALA A 69 3.48 -4.64 -2.28
C ALA A 69 2.59 -3.63 -1.55
N CYS A 70 2.79 -3.51 -0.25
CA CYS A 70 2.25 -2.42 0.57
C CYS A 70 3.40 -1.79 1.36
N PHE A 71 3.57 -0.48 1.21
CA PHE A 71 4.57 0.32 1.92
C PHE A 71 3.86 1.27 2.87
N ALA A 72 4.39 1.43 4.08
CA ALA A 72 3.98 2.48 5.01
C ALA A 72 5.13 3.45 5.28
N TYR A 73 4.83 4.75 5.24
CA TYR A 73 5.81 5.80 5.39
C TYR A 73 5.24 7.05 6.09
N SER A 74 5.55 7.21 7.37
CA SER A 74 5.05 8.26 8.26
C SER A 74 6.02 9.42 8.46
N LYS A 75 7.29 9.25 8.04
CA LYS A 75 8.41 10.19 8.30
C LYS A 75 8.34 11.49 7.49
N ASP A 76 7.36 11.66 6.61
CA ASP A 76 7.20 12.84 5.76
C ASP A 76 5.72 13.20 5.54
N PRO A 77 5.00 13.65 6.58
CA PRO A 77 3.57 13.96 6.48
C PRO A 77 3.28 15.14 5.54
N GLU A 78 4.26 16.03 5.33
CA GLU A 78 4.16 17.15 4.39
C GLU A 78 4.58 16.79 2.96
N LEU A 79 4.91 15.52 2.71
CA LEU A 79 5.21 14.99 1.37
C LEU A 79 6.36 15.76 0.68
N LYS A 80 7.35 16.23 1.43
CA LYS A 80 8.51 16.97 0.90
C LYS A 80 9.38 16.11 -0.04
N ARG A 81 9.43 14.81 0.22
CA ARG A 81 10.18 13.78 -0.53
C ARG A 81 9.26 12.90 -1.37
N PHE A 82 8.04 13.35 -1.67
CA PHE A 82 7.03 12.50 -2.33
C PHE A 82 7.50 11.91 -3.66
N HIS A 83 8.13 12.73 -4.50
CA HIS A 83 8.66 12.25 -5.79
C HIS A 83 9.79 11.23 -5.62
N GLU A 84 10.67 11.44 -4.63
CA GLU A 84 11.75 10.51 -4.29
C GLU A 84 11.18 9.16 -3.81
N VAL A 85 10.19 9.20 -2.92
CA VAL A 85 9.48 8.00 -2.43
C VAL A 85 8.83 7.24 -3.57
N LEU A 86 8.08 7.91 -4.44
CA LEU A 86 7.41 7.26 -5.57
C LEU A 86 8.42 6.68 -6.57
N THR A 87 9.49 7.41 -6.88
CA THR A 87 10.53 6.93 -7.80
C THR A 87 11.26 5.71 -7.24
N THR A 88 11.54 5.72 -5.94
CA THR A 88 12.18 4.61 -5.22
C THR A 88 11.32 3.36 -5.27
N ILE A 89 10.03 3.49 -4.95
CA ILE A 89 9.07 2.38 -5.06
C ILE A 89 8.97 1.90 -6.51
N SER A 90 8.76 2.80 -7.48
CA SER A 90 8.63 2.40 -8.89
C SER A 90 9.86 1.68 -9.43
N LYS A 91 11.07 2.06 -8.99
CA LYS A 91 12.30 1.35 -9.35
C LYS A 91 12.30 -0.06 -8.75
N PHE A 92 12.02 -0.18 -7.45
CA PHE A 92 11.92 -1.47 -6.78
C PHE A 92 10.90 -2.41 -7.44
N LEU A 93 9.70 -1.91 -7.78
CA LEU A 93 8.67 -2.74 -8.42
C LEU A 93 9.14 -3.30 -9.77
N LYS A 94 9.93 -2.54 -10.53
CA LYS A 94 10.47 -2.99 -11.82
C LYS A 94 11.60 -4.00 -11.65
N GLU A 95 12.49 -3.77 -10.70
CA GLU A 95 13.66 -4.62 -10.45
C GLU A 95 13.23 -5.98 -9.88
N GLU A 96 12.21 -6.00 -9.02
CA GLU A 96 11.71 -7.20 -8.35
C GLU A 96 10.44 -7.78 -9.01
N GLU A 97 10.06 -7.26 -10.19
CA GLU A 97 8.91 -7.72 -10.99
C GLU A 97 7.55 -7.72 -10.24
N PHE A 98 7.33 -6.74 -9.35
CA PHE A 98 6.03 -6.52 -8.72
C PHE A 98 5.08 -5.78 -9.67
N ALA A 99 3.82 -6.21 -9.72
CA ALA A 99 2.83 -5.65 -10.65
C ALA A 99 2.33 -4.26 -10.25
N TRP A 100 2.22 -3.99 -8.94
CA TRP A 100 1.78 -2.71 -8.38
C TRP A 100 2.05 -2.66 -6.87
N ALA A 101 1.96 -1.46 -6.29
CA ALA A 101 2.07 -1.25 -4.86
C ALA A 101 0.97 -0.33 -4.29
N TRP A 102 0.77 -0.44 -2.98
CA TRP A 102 0.13 0.60 -2.17
C TRP A 102 1.18 1.35 -1.36
N LEU A 103 1.02 2.66 -1.24
CA LEU A 103 1.77 3.53 -0.35
C LEU A 103 0.79 4.17 0.64
N VAL A 104 0.96 3.85 1.91
CA VAL A 104 0.21 4.41 3.03
C VAL A 104 1.08 5.41 3.76
N ILE A 105 0.55 6.60 3.97
CA ILE A 105 1.22 7.68 4.68
C ILE A 105 0.35 7.99 5.89
N PRO A 106 0.56 7.31 7.03
CA PRO A 106 -0.17 7.60 8.25
C PRO A 106 0.45 8.79 8.99
N HIS A 107 -0.40 9.63 9.58
CA HIS A 107 0.03 10.79 10.34
C HIS A 107 -0.83 11.01 11.59
N GLU A 108 -0.19 11.28 12.72
CA GLU A 108 -0.83 11.77 13.94
C GLU A 108 -1.21 13.25 13.76
N GLY A 109 -2.31 13.49 13.05
CA GLY A 109 -2.85 14.82 12.80
C GLY A 109 -3.26 15.05 11.35
N SER A 110 -3.74 16.27 11.07
CA SER A 110 -4.28 16.62 9.76
C SER A 110 -3.20 16.93 8.74
N PHE A 111 -3.31 16.34 7.55
CA PHE A 111 -2.50 16.72 6.40
C PHE A 111 -2.79 18.13 5.92
N SER A 112 -1.74 18.87 5.56
CA SER A 112 -1.86 20.18 4.94
C SER A 112 -2.63 20.10 3.61
N ARG A 113 -3.33 21.18 3.24
CA ARG A 113 -4.05 21.26 1.96
C ARG A 113 -3.15 20.97 0.76
N LYS A 114 -1.87 21.33 0.85
CA LYS A 114 -0.85 21.06 -0.16
C LYS A 114 -0.58 19.55 -0.27
N ALA A 115 -0.35 18.87 0.86
CA ALA A 115 -0.15 17.42 0.88
C ALA A 115 -1.35 16.65 0.30
N ARG A 116 -2.57 17.05 0.71
CA ARG A 116 -3.82 16.49 0.18
C ARG A 116 -3.90 16.64 -1.34
N ALA A 117 -3.69 17.85 -1.85
CA ALA A 117 -3.73 18.13 -3.28
C ALA A 117 -2.68 17.33 -4.08
N MET A 118 -1.47 17.14 -3.55
CA MET A 118 -0.43 16.36 -4.23
C MET A 118 -0.84 14.89 -4.42
N VAL A 119 -1.51 14.29 -3.43
CA VAL A 119 -2.01 12.91 -3.56
C VAL A 119 -3.21 12.83 -4.48
N GLU A 120 -4.17 13.74 -4.36
CA GLU A 120 -5.37 13.77 -5.20
C GLU A 120 -5.05 13.89 -6.70
N HIS A 121 -4.04 14.70 -7.04
CA HIS A 121 -3.60 14.93 -8.42
C HIS A 121 -2.49 13.99 -8.87
N SER A 122 -2.09 13.00 -8.05
CA SER A 122 -1.09 12.02 -8.45
C SER A 122 -1.64 11.09 -9.54
N ASP A 123 -0.88 10.95 -10.63
CA ASP A 123 -1.22 10.13 -11.79
C ASP A 123 -0.48 8.78 -11.83
N SER A 124 0.09 8.36 -10.70
CA SER A 124 0.83 7.10 -10.64
C SER A 124 -0.06 5.91 -11.03
N LYS A 125 0.37 5.21 -12.09
CA LYS A 125 -0.37 4.09 -12.67
C LYS A 125 -0.17 2.78 -11.90
N GLU A 126 0.98 2.63 -11.25
CA GLU A 126 1.42 1.39 -10.59
C GLU A 126 1.39 1.51 -9.06
N ILE A 127 1.23 2.72 -8.51
CA ILE A 127 1.22 2.97 -7.06
C ILE A 127 -0.12 3.59 -6.66
N GLY A 128 -0.88 2.89 -5.82
CA GLY A 128 -2.02 3.48 -5.10
C GLY A 128 -1.54 4.21 -3.85
N ILE A 129 -2.05 5.41 -3.57
CA ILE A 129 -1.53 6.28 -2.51
C ILE A 129 -2.67 6.68 -1.57
N ALA A 130 -2.46 6.51 -0.27
CA ALA A 130 -3.38 6.96 0.80
C ALA A 130 -2.64 7.81 1.83
N LEU A 131 -3.24 8.93 2.17
CA LEU A 131 -2.98 9.66 3.41
C LEU A 131 -3.98 9.17 4.45
N VAL A 132 -3.52 8.89 5.67
CA VAL A 132 -4.36 8.41 6.76
C VAL A 132 -4.13 9.30 7.98
N ASP A 133 -5.11 10.15 8.27
CA ASP A 133 -5.11 10.98 9.48
C ASP A 133 -5.60 10.13 10.65
N LEU A 134 -4.71 9.89 11.62
CA LEU A 134 -4.95 9.01 12.75
C LEU A 134 -5.74 9.67 13.88
N ASP A 135 -5.96 10.98 13.82
CA ASP A 135 -6.72 11.74 14.81
C ASP A 135 -8.16 11.96 14.35
N SER A 136 -8.35 12.37 13.10
CA SER A 136 -9.69 12.54 12.52
C SER A 136 -10.28 11.24 11.97
N LEU A 137 -9.45 10.19 11.82
CA LEU A 137 -9.80 8.95 11.13
C LEU A 137 -10.25 9.20 9.67
N GLU A 138 -9.72 10.25 9.05
CA GLU A 138 -9.94 10.57 7.63
C GLU A 138 -8.91 9.86 6.74
N MET A 139 -9.36 9.34 5.61
CA MET A 139 -8.50 8.81 4.56
C MET A 139 -8.66 9.64 3.29
N ILE A 140 -7.54 10.02 2.70
CA ILE A 140 -7.48 10.78 1.45
C ILE A 140 -6.67 9.95 0.47
N ASN A 141 -7.25 9.64 -0.69
CA ASN A 141 -6.63 8.77 -1.67
C ASN A 141 -6.70 9.37 -3.07
N ALA A 142 -5.72 9.04 -3.91
CA ALA A 142 -5.74 9.46 -5.31
C ALA A 142 -6.94 8.86 -6.06
N ALA A 143 -7.36 9.48 -7.17
CA ALA A 143 -8.45 8.96 -7.99
C ALA A 143 -8.09 7.67 -8.78
N SER A 144 -6.84 7.19 -8.68
CA SER A 144 -6.31 6.05 -9.43
C SER A 144 -7.00 4.73 -9.10
N TYR A 145 -6.92 3.78 -10.03
CA TYR A 145 -7.56 2.46 -9.90
C TYR A 145 -7.12 1.71 -8.63
N TRP A 146 -5.81 1.70 -8.35
CA TRP A 146 -5.25 1.02 -7.19
C TRP A 146 -5.63 1.72 -5.88
N SER A 147 -5.66 3.05 -5.86
CA SER A 147 -6.10 3.84 -4.71
C SER A 147 -7.57 3.61 -4.35
N ARG A 148 -8.44 3.35 -5.32
CA ARG A 148 -9.85 2.99 -5.05
C ARG A 148 -9.98 1.60 -4.43
N ARG A 149 -9.24 0.62 -4.95
CA ARG A 149 -9.26 -0.76 -4.41
C ARG A 149 -8.70 -0.84 -2.99
N MET A 150 -7.73 0.00 -2.69
CA MET A 150 -7.08 0.12 -1.39
C MET A 150 -8.05 0.40 -0.23
N THR A 151 -9.10 1.20 -0.44
CA THR A 151 -10.09 1.60 0.60
C THR A 151 -10.79 0.44 1.31
N ARG A 152 -10.80 -0.76 0.70
CA ARG A 152 -11.38 -1.96 1.30
C ARG A 152 -10.46 -2.64 2.31
N PHE A 153 -9.15 -2.40 2.20
CA PHE A 153 -8.08 -3.10 2.95
C PHE A 153 -7.29 -2.16 3.85
N ILE A 154 -7.14 -0.92 3.43
CA ILE A 154 -6.52 0.14 4.21
C ILE A 154 -7.68 0.98 4.72
N LYS A 155 -7.89 0.94 6.03
CA LYS A 155 -8.99 1.63 6.72
C LYS A 155 -8.42 2.34 7.95
N CYS A 156 -9.14 3.35 8.42
CA CYS A 156 -8.90 3.92 9.73
C CYS A 156 -9.46 2.92 10.76
N PHE A 157 -8.58 2.11 11.35
CA PHE A 157 -8.96 1.15 12.38
C PHE A 157 -9.41 1.92 13.62
N LYS A 158 -10.60 1.59 14.14
CA LYS A 158 -11.08 2.11 15.42
C LYS A 158 -10.33 1.47 16.58
#